data_AF-A0A378VHV6-F1
#
_entry.id   AF-A0A378VHV6-F1
#
_cell.length_a   1.000
_cell.length_b   1.000
_cell.length_c   1.000
_cell.angle_alpha   90.00
_cell.angle_beta   90.00
_cell.angle_gamma   90.00
#
_symmetry.space_group_name_H-M   'P 1'
#
loop_
_entity.id
_entity.type
_entity.pdbx_description
1 polymer ?
#
loop_
_entity_poly.entity_id
_entity_poly.type
_entity_poly.pdbx_seq_one_letter_code
_entity_poly.pdbx_strand_id
1 'polypeptide(L)'
;MQHDVYDYTAHTVSKNTVLQKTYRLLGFSFIPAAAGAALAANAGFNFYAAFGSRWIGFAVVLAFFYGMIHFIEKNRYSNTGVALLMVFTFGMGVLIGPVLQYALHIADGAKIVGIAAAMTAAVFLTMSALARRTRLDMNALGRFLTVGAVILMVAVVANLFLGIPALALTISAGFVLFGSLMIMWQVRTVIDGGEDSHISAALTLFISLYNIFSSLLNILGED
;
A
#
# COMPACT_ATOMS: atom_id res chain seq x y z
N MET A 1 3.51 42.29 -17.29
CA MET A 1 4.08 40.93 -17.50
C MET A 1 4.85 40.40 -16.27
N GLN A 2 4.70 40.98 -15.07
CA GLN A 2 5.41 40.54 -13.85
C GLN A 2 4.57 39.71 -12.88
N HIS A 3 3.25 39.57 -13.10
CA HIS A 3 2.40 38.73 -12.24
C HIS A 3 2.49 37.24 -12.54
N ASP A 4 2.86 36.84 -13.76
CA ASP A 4 2.90 35.41 -14.12
C ASP A 4 4.09 34.68 -13.47
N VAL A 5 5.25 35.33 -13.34
CA VAL A 5 6.49 34.70 -12.81
C VAL A 5 6.36 34.32 -11.32
N TYR A 6 5.64 35.12 -10.53
CA TYR A 6 5.37 34.81 -9.13
C TYR A 6 4.37 33.65 -8.98
N ASP A 7 3.39 33.56 -9.87
CA ASP A 7 2.36 32.52 -9.81
C ASP A 7 2.92 31.14 -10.21
N TYR A 8 3.76 31.08 -11.26
CA TYR A 8 4.44 29.84 -11.66
C TYR A 8 5.41 29.32 -10.60
N THR A 9 6.15 30.21 -9.92
CA THR A 9 7.07 29.81 -8.85
C THR A 9 6.32 29.38 -7.59
N ALA A 10 5.22 30.05 -7.22
CA ALA A 10 4.38 29.64 -6.10
C ALA A 10 3.72 28.25 -6.34
N HIS A 11 3.18 28.01 -7.54
CA HIS A 11 2.56 26.74 -7.89
C HIS A 11 3.54 25.56 -7.90
N THR A 12 4.76 25.76 -8.41
CA THR A 12 5.81 24.72 -8.41
C THR A 12 6.36 24.43 -7.01
N VAL A 13 6.50 25.45 -6.16
CA VAL A 13 6.90 25.31 -4.75
C VAL A 13 5.83 24.56 -3.94
N SER A 14 4.55 24.80 -4.20
CA SER A 14 3.43 24.09 -3.55
C SER A 14 3.47 22.58 -3.84
N LYS A 15 3.62 22.20 -5.12
CA LYS A 15 3.67 20.79 -5.57
C LYS A 15 4.82 20.00 -4.95
N ASN A 16 6.01 20.59 -4.93
CA ASN A 16 7.20 19.94 -4.35
C ASN A 16 7.05 19.74 -2.83
N THR A 17 6.35 20.66 -2.15
CA THR A 17 6.06 20.58 -0.72
C THR A 17 5.10 19.43 -0.39
N VAL A 18 4.06 19.20 -1.18
CA VAL A 18 3.12 18.09 -0.97
C VAL A 18 3.83 16.75 -1.14
N LEU A 19 4.65 16.59 -2.18
CA LEU A 19 5.39 15.35 -2.44
C LEU A 19 6.39 15.04 -1.31
N GLN A 20 7.13 16.05 -0.85
CA GLN A 20 8.07 15.89 0.26
C GLN A 20 7.36 15.50 1.56
N LYS A 21 6.24 16.16 1.89
CA LYS A 21 5.41 15.82 3.07
C LYS A 21 4.86 14.40 2.96
N THR A 22 4.42 14.00 1.77
CA THR A 22 3.92 12.64 1.48
C THR A 22 5.00 11.60 1.76
N TYR A 23 6.20 11.77 1.22
CA TYR A 23 7.29 10.81 1.42
C TYR A 23 7.79 10.74 2.87
N ARG A 24 7.83 11.88 3.57
CA ARG A 24 8.17 11.90 5.00
C ARG A 24 7.10 11.17 5.81
N LEU A 25 5.82 11.46 5.56
CA LEU A 25 4.71 10.83 6.25
C LEU A 25 4.68 9.32 6.00
N LEU A 26 4.88 8.91 4.73
CA LEU A 26 4.99 7.53 4.32
C LEU A 26 6.15 6.81 5.03
N GLY A 27 7.33 7.44 5.11
CA GLY A 27 8.48 6.91 5.84
C GLY A 27 8.17 6.73 7.34
N PHE A 28 7.52 7.70 7.97
CA PHE A 28 7.10 7.59 9.36
C PHE A 28 6.06 6.49 9.58
N SER A 29 5.16 6.25 8.62
CA SER A 29 4.15 5.18 8.68
C SER A 29 4.73 3.77 8.67
N PHE A 30 5.97 3.57 8.22
CA PHE A 30 6.62 2.26 8.32
C PHE A 30 7.04 1.89 9.75
N ILE A 31 7.25 2.87 10.63
CA ILE A 31 7.59 2.63 12.04
C ILE A 31 6.46 1.89 12.77
N PRO A 32 5.22 2.39 12.80
CA PRO A 32 4.09 1.68 13.40
C PRO A 32 3.77 0.38 12.67
N ALA A 33 3.93 0.32 11.35
CA ALA A 33 3.73 -0.94 10.61
C ALA A 33 4.72 -2.03 11.06
N ALA A 34 6.01 -1.71 11.19
CA ALA A 34 7.02 -2.63 11.69
C ALA A 34 6.76 -3.02 13.16
N ALA A 35 6.34 -2.06 13.99
CA ALA A 35 5.97 -2.34 15.37
C ALA A 35 4.76 -3.28 15.47
N GLY A 36 3.71 -3.07 14.66
CA GLY A 36 2.54 -3.93 14.59
C GLY A 36 2.89 -5.35 14.14
N ALA A 37 3.75 -5.47 13.12
CA ALA A 37 4.24 -6.76 12.64
C ALA A 37 5.04 -7.50 13.70
N ALA A 38 5.95 -6.81 14.40
CA ALA A 38 6.72 -7.38 15.50
C ALA A 38 5.83 -7.83 16.67
N LEU A 39 4.81 -7.04 17.03
CA LEU A 39 3.87 -7.42 18.08
C LEU A 39 3.05 -8.65 17.69
N ALA A 40 2.56 -8.73 16.45
CA ALA A 40 1.83 -9.90 15.97
C ALA A 40 2.71 -11.16 15.90
N ALA A 41 4.00 -10.99 15.56
CA ALA A 41 4.98 -12.07 15.59
C ALA A 41 5.24 -12.60 17.02
N ASN A 42 5.28 -11.72 18.02
CA ASN A 42 5.49 -12.15 19.41
C ASN A 42 4.21 -12.70 20.07
N ALA A 43 3.05 -12.16 19.73
CA ALA A 43 1.78 -12.54 20.34
C ALA A 43 1.24 -13.89 19.84
N GLY A 44 1.82 -14.48 18.79
CA GLY A 44 1.29 -15.69 18.14
C GLY A 44 -0.16 -15.50 17.66
N PHE A 45 -0.57 -14.25 17.42
CA PHE A 45 -1.97 -13.89 17.30
C PHE A 45 -2.49 -14.29 15.92
N ASN A 46 -3.11 -15.46 15.84
CA ASN A 46 -3.72 -15.93 14.62
C ASN A 46 -5.14 -15.35 14.54
N PHE A 47 -5.27 -14.18 13.91
CA PHE A 47 -6.53 -13.45 13.78
C PHE A 47 -7.68 -14.35 13.29
N TYR A 48 -7.38 -15.28 12.38
CA TYR A 48 -8.36 -16.22 11.84
C TYR A 48 -8.78 -17.32 12.83
N ALA A 49 -7.90 -17.68 13.77
CA ALA A 49 -8.22 -18.62 14.84
C ALA A 49 -9.00 -17.94 15.98
N ALA A 50 -8.70 -16.67 16.27
CA ALA A 50 -9.34 -15.91 17.36
C ALA A 50 -10.84 -15.67 17.15
N PHE A 51 -11.29 -15.52 15.89
CA PHE A 51 -12.70 -15.26 15.56
C PHE A 51 -13.52 -16.51 15.20
N GLY A 52 -12.96 -17.71 15.37
CA GLY A 52 -13.66 -19.00 15.21
C GLY A 52 -14.10 -19.37 13.78
N SER A 53 -14.13 -18.43 12.84
CA SER A 53 -14.46 -18.65 11.43
C SER A 53 -13.64 -17.75 10.51
N ARG A 54 -13.08 -18.34 9.45
CA ARG A 54 -12.27 -17.66 8.43
C ARG A 54 -13.03 -16.49 7.77
N TRP A 55 -14.36 -16.61 7.67
CA TRP A 55 -15.24 -15.60 7.10
C TRP A 55 -15.45 -14.39 8.02
N ILE A 56 -15.56 -14.63 9.33
CA ILE A 56 -15.71 -13.56 10.33
C ILE A 56 -14.41 -12.76 10.42
N GLY A 57 -13.25 -13.44 10.45
CA GLY A 57 -11.94 -12.80 10.40
C GLY A 57 -11.79 -11.92 9.14
N PHE A 58 -12.15 -12.46 7.97
CA PHE A 58 -12.12 -11.70 6.71
C PHE A 58 -13.05 -10.46 6.73
N ALA A 59 -14.27 -10.59 7.25
CA ALA A 59 -15.21 -9.48 7.37
C ALA A 59 -14.71 -8.39 8.33
N VAL A 60 -14.12 -8.76 9.47
CA VAL A 60 -13.53 -7.81 10.42
C VAL A 60 -12.36 -7.07 9.81
N VAL A 61 -11.48 -7.77 9.07
CA VAL A 61 -10.35 -7.14 8.35
C VAL A 61 -10.86 -6.16 7.30
N LEU A 62 -11.85 -6.54 6.51
CA LEU A 62 -12.49 -5.65 5.53
C LEU A 62 -13.12 -4.42 6.21
N ALA A 63 -13.86 -4.62 7.29
CA ALA A 63 -14.50 -3.53 8.03
C ALA A 63 -13.46 -2.57 8.63
N PHE A 64 -12.37 -3.09 9.20
CA PHE A 64 -11.24 -2.28 9.66
C PHE A 64 -10.59 -1.53 8.50
N PHE A 65 -10.28 -2.22 7.40
CA PHE A 65 -9.57 -1.65 6.26
C PHE A 65 -10.38 -0.51 5.61
N TYR A 66 -11.61 -0.80 5.19
CA TYR A 66 -12.48 0.20 4.54
C TYR A 66 -12.94 1.28 5.51
N GLY A 67 -13.21 0.93 6.78
CA GLY A 67 -13.57 1.89 7.82
C GLY A 67 -12.44 2.90 8.07
N MET A 68 -11.22 2.41 8.30
CA MET A 68 -10.06 3.27 8.54
C MET A 68 -9.72 4.14 7.34
N ILE A 69 -9.77 3.60 6.12
CA ILE A 69 -9.61 4.39 4.91
C ILE A 69 -10.63 5.53 4.91
N HIS A 70 -11.92 5.23 5.10
CA HIS A 70 -12.96 6.26 5.12
C HIS A 70 -12.72 7.34 6.18
N PHE A 71 -12.28 6.97 7.39
CA PHE A 71 -11.96 7.94 8.45
C PHE A 71 -10.75 8.81 8.14
N ILE A 72 -9.65 8.24 7.65
CA ILE A 72 -8.46 9.00 7.22
C ILE A 72 -8.86 9.97 6.11
N GLU A 73 -9.67 9.48 5.20
CA GLU A 73 -10.10 10.15 4.00
C GLU A 73 -11.17 11.23 4.24
N LYS A 74 -11.82 11.19 5.39
CA LYS A 74 -12.63 12.28 5.93
C LYS A 74 -11.76 13.35 6.61
N ASN A 75 -10.62 12.96 7.17
CA ASN A 75 -9.72 13.81 7.94
C ASN A 75 -8.41 14.18 7.20
N ARG A 76 -8.42 14.16 5.86
CA ARG A 76 -7.27 14.36 4.95
C ARG A 76 -6.48 15.67 5.13
N TYR A 77 -7.09 16.70 5.73
CA TYR A 77 -6.49 18.03 5.91
C TYR A 77 -6.19 18.36 7.38
N SER A 78 -6.35 17.41 8.29
CA SER A 78 -6.18 17.61 9.74
C SER A 78 -5.04 16.74 10.30
N ASN A 79 -4.41 17.20 11.39
CA ASN A 79 -3.46 16.39 12.17
C ASN A 79 -4.08 15.08 12.68
N THR A 80 -5.40 15.03 12.85
CA THR A 80 -6.12 13.79 13.18
C THR A 80 -5.95 12.73 12.08
N GLY A 81 -5.89 13.13 10.81
CA GLY A 81 -5.65 12.22 9.69
C GLY A 81 -4.27 11.55 9.74
N VAL A 82 -3.25 12.29 10.20
CA VAL A 82 -1.90 11.73 10.41
C VAL A 82 -1.92 10.67 11.51
N ALA A 83 -2.58 10.95 12.64
CA ALA A 83 -2.72 9.98 13.72
C ALA A 83 -3.51 8.73 13.27
N LEU A 84 -4.60 8.91 12.52
CA LEU A 84 -5.39 7.81 11.96
C LEU A 84 -4.57 6.97 10.96
N LEU A 85 -3.73 7.60 10.13
CA LEU A 85 -2.81 6.90 9.23
C LEU A 85 -1.81 6.04 10.03
N MET A 86 -1.27 6.55 11.13
CA MET A 86 -0.37 5.78 12.00
C MET A 86 -1.08 4.58 12.64
N VAL A 87 -2.32 4.75 13.10
CA VAL A 87 -3.14 3.64 13.63
C VAL A 87 -3.46 2.61 12.54
N PHE A 88 -3.80 3.08 11.33
CA PHE A 88 -4.08 2.21 10.20
C PHE A 88 -2.85 1.38 9.82
N THR A 89 -1.69 2.03 9.67
CA THR A 89 -0.43 1.37 9.31
C THR A 89 0.02 0.38 10.39
N PHE A 90 -0.17 0.71 11.67
CA PHE A 90 0.02 -0.24 12.78
C PHE A 90 -0.90 -1.46 12.63
N GLY A 91 -2.19 -1.25 12.42
CA GLY A 91 -3.16 -2.33 12.22
C GLY A 91 -2.81 -3.21 11.02
N MET A 92 -2.41 -2.60 9.90
CA MET A 92 -1.92 -3.33 8.72
C MET A 92 -0.67 -4.15 9.01
N GLY A 93 0.24 -3.62 9.85
CA GLY A 93 1.39 -4.35 10.38
C GLY A 93 0.98 -5.58 11.20
N VAL A 94 -0.01 -5.43 12.09
CA VAL A 94 -0.54 -6.56 12.86
C VAL A 94 -1.17 -7.62 11.94
N LEU A 95 -1.91 -7.18 10.91
CA LEU A 95 -2.59 -8.08 9.96
C LEU A 95 -1.63 -8.88 9.08
N ILE A 96 -0.46 -8.35 8.74
CA ILE A 96 0.56 -9.11 8.00
C ILE A 96 1.35 -10.06 8.91
N GLY A 97 1.28 -9.90 10.22
CA GLY A 97 2.00 -10.70 11.21
C GLY A 97 1.90 -12.22 11.01
N PRO A 98 0.70 -12.82 10.84
CA PRO A 98 0.56 -14.25 10.57
C PRO A 98 1.20 -14.69 9.25
N VAL A 99 1.18 -13.85 8.22
CA VAL A 99 1.86 -14.13 6.93
C VAL A 99 3.37 -14.08 7.12
N LEU A 100 3.86 -13.09 7.87
CA LEU A 100 5.27 -13.01 8.26
C LEU A 100 5.71 -14.21 9.09
N GLN A 101 4.90 -14.63 10.07
CA GLN A 101 5.15 -15.82 10.88
C GLN A 101 5.31 -17.06 9.99
N TYR A 102 4.39 -17.28 9.05
CA TYR A 102 4.50 -18.38 8.10
C TYR A 102 5.81 -18.34 7.32
N ALA A 103 6.16 -17.19 6.76
CA ALA A 103 7.44 -17.01 6.05
C ALA A 103 8.67 -17.20 6.96
N LEU A 104 8.60 -16.79 8.23
CA LEU A 104 9.69 -16.91 9.21
C LEU A 104 9.91 -18.34 9.72
N HIS A 105 8.93 -19.24 9.58
CA HIS A 105 9.09 -20.66 9.93
C HIS A 105 9.80 -21.47 8.83
N ILE A 106 9.98 -20.89 7.64
CA ILE A 106 10.76 -21.48 6.55
C ILE A 106 12.25 -21.19 6.80
N ALA A 107 13.12 -22.11 6.37
CA ALA A 107 14.56 -21.88 6.42
C ALA A 107 14.90 -20.55 5.71
N ASP A 108 15.73 -19.71 6.32
CA ASP A 108 16.03 -18.34 5.83
C ASP A 108 14.85 -17.34 5.79
N GLY A 109 13.75 -17.56 6.52
CA GLY A 109 12.58 -16.68 6.48
C GLY A 109 12.85 -15.18 6.73
N ALA A 110 13.77 -14.84 7.64
CA ALA A 110 14.17 -13.45 7.86
C ALA A 110 14.87 -12.82 6.63
N LYS A 111 15.62 -13.64 5.88
CA LYS A 111 16.25 -13.26 4.61
C LYS A 111 15.19 -13.01 3.55
N ILE A 112 14.17 -13.88 3.44
CA ILE A 112 13.05 -13.72 2.50
C ILE A 112 12.32 -12.41 2.76
N VAL A 113 12.00 -12.11 4.02
CA VAL A 113 11.36 -10.84 4.41
C VAL A 113 12.22 -9.64 4.03
N GLY A 114 13.53 -9.70 4.29
CA GLY A 114 14.48 -8.65 3.91
C GLY A 114 14.56 -8.43 2.40
N ILE A 115 14.60 -9.51 1.61
CA ILE A 115 14.61 -9.45 0.14
C ILE A 115 13.30 -8.87 -0.39
N ALA A 116 12.15 -9.31 0.13
CA ALA A 116 10.84 -8.78 -0.28
C ALA A 116 10.73 -7.27 0.03
N ALA A 117 11.21 -6.83 1.19
CA ALA A 117 11.27 -5.42 1.55
C ALA A 117 12.18 -4.62 0.61
N ALA A 118 13.37 -5.15 0.30
CA ALA A 118 14.32 -4.52 -0.62
C ALA A 118 13.76 -4.40 -2.05
N MET A 119 13.12 -5.46 -2.55
CA MET A 119 12.46 -5.45 -3.86
C MET A 119 11.30 -4.46 -3.89
N THR A 120 10.49 -4.39 -2.82
CA THR A 120 9.41 -3.41 -2.71
C THR A 120 9.95 -1.98 -2.75
N ALA A 121 11.04 -1.71 -2.03
CA ALA A 121 11.71 -0.41 -2.06
C ALA A 121 12.26 -0.08 -3.46
N ALA A 122 12.87 -1.06 -4.14
CA ALA A 122 13.36 -0.90 -5.51
C ALA A 122 12.23 -0.57 -6.50
N VAL A 123 11.10 -1.28 -6.42
CA VAL A 123 9.90 -1.02 -7.23
C VAL A 123 9.35 0.37 -6.96
N PHE A 124 9.26 0.78 -5.69
CA PHE A 124 8.78 2.11 -5.34
C PHE A 124 9.67 3.22 -5.89
N LEU A 125 10.98 3.10 -5.71
CA LEU A 125 11.93 4.12 -6.17
C LEU A 125 11.93 4.22 -7.70
N THR A 126 11.91 3.08 -8.40
CA THR A 126 11.86 3.04 -9.87
C THR A 126 10.56 3.61 -10.41
N MET A 127 9.40 3.19 -9.90
CA MET A 127 8.09 3.70 -10.33
C MET A 127 7.91 5.18 -9.99
N SER A 128 8.38 5.64 -8.82
CA SER A 128 8.36 7.06 -8.44
C SER A 128 9.29 7.91 -9.30
N ALA A 129 10.43 7.37 -9.74
CA ALA A 129 11.30 8.04 -10.70
C ALA A 129 10.66 8.10 -12.10
N LEU A 130 10.02 7.02 -12.54
CA LEU A 130 9.36 6.93 -13.83
C LEU A 130 8.15 7.87 -13.92
N ALA A 131 7.36 7.97 -12.84
CA ALA A 131 6.22 8.88 -12.73
C ALA A 131 6.57 10.35 -13.06
N ARG A 132 7.77 10.80 -12.66
CA ARG A 132 8.25 12.16 -12.95
C ARG A 132 8.54 12.41 -14.43
N ARG A 133 8.89 11.37 -15.20
CA ARG A 133 9.28 11.50 -16.62
C ARG A 133 8.16 11.12 -17.59
N THR A 134 7.17 10.34 -17.12
CA THR A 134 6.13 9.80 -17.97
C THR A 134 5.27 10.90 -18.60
N ARG A 135 4.63 10.64 -19.75
CA ARG A 135 3.63 11.56 -20.35
C ARG A 135 2.31 10.83 -20.64
N LEU A 136 2.06 9.77 -19.88
CA LEU A 136 0.84 8.98 -19.98
C LEU A 136 -0.37 9.82 -19.56
N ASP A 137 -1.51 9.53 -20.16
CA ASP A 137 -2.79 10.08 -19.74
C ASP A 137 -3.22 9.46 -18.41
N MET A 138 -3.20 10.26 -17.33
CA MET A 138 -3.54 9.81 -15.99
C MET A 138 -5.01 9.43 -15.83
N ASN A 139 -5.90 9.98 -16.65
CA ASN A 139 -7.32 9.65 -16.63
C ASN A 139 -7.53 8.25 -17.23
N ALA A 140 -6.89 7.97 -18.37
CA ALA A 140 -6.91 6.64 -18.96
C ALA A 140 -6.28 5.59 -18.03
N LEU A 141 -5.14 5.91 -17.41
CA LEU A 141 -4.48 5.04 -16.44
C LEU A 141 -5.35 4.79 -15.20
N GLY A 142 -6.00 5.83 -14.66
CA GLY A 142 -6.91 5.70 -13.53
C GLY A 142 -8.12 4.80 -13.82
N ARG A 143 -8.70 4.89 -15.03
CA ARG A 143 -9.77 3.98 -15.46
C ARG A 143 -9.29 2.54 -15.59
N PHE A 144 -8.11 2.33 -16.18
CA PHE A 144 -7.49 1.01 -16.28
C PHE A 144 -7.22 0.41 -14.88
N LEU A 145 -6.69 1.20 -13.95
CA LEU A 145 -6.45 0.78 -12.58
C LEU A 145 -7.76 0.45 -11.86
N THR A 146 -8.83 1.22 -12.09
CA THR A 146 -10.14 0.91 -11.49
C THR A 146 -10.65 -0.45 -11.97
N VAL A 147 -10.56 -0.74 -13.27
CA VAL A 147 -10.95 -2.04 -13.84
C VAL A 147 -10.03 -3.15 -13.31
N GLY A 148 -8.72 -2.92 -13.27
CA GLY A 148 -7.74 -3.86 -12.74
C GLY A 148 -7.99 -4.22 -11.28
N ALA A 149 -8.36 -3.25 -10.45
CA ALA A 149 -8.73 -3.47 -9.05
C ALA A 149 -9.95 -4.38 -8.92
N VAL A 150 -10.98 -4.17 -9.74
CA VAL A 150 -12.18 -5.02 -9.76
C VAL A 150 -11.83 -6.45 -10.19
N ILE A 151 -11.04 -6.60 -11.25
CA ILE A 151 -10.61 -7.93 -11.75
C ILE A 151 -9.79 -8.67 -10.69
N LEU A 152 -8.82 -8.00 -10.05
CA LEU A 152 -8.01 -8.58 -8.98
C LEU A 152 -8.87 -8.98 -7.78
N MET A 153 -9.84 -8.15 -7.40
CA MET A 153 -10.75 -8.48 -6.30
C MET A 153 -11.60 -9.72 -6.62
N VAL A 154 -12.13 -9.83 -7.84
CA VAL A 154 -12.84 -11.03 -8.29
C VAL A 154 -11.92 -12.25 -8.29
N ALA A 155 -10.66 -12.10 -8.71
CA ALA A 155 -9.67 -13.18 -8.68
C ALA A 155 -9.37 -13.66 -7.25
N VAL A 156 -9.24 -12.74 -6.28
CA VAL A 156 -9.09 -13.08 -4.86
C VAL A 156 -10.29 -13.87 -4.36
N VAL A 157 -11.52 -13.40 -4.64
CA VAL A 157 -12.74 -14.10 -4.24
C VAL A 157 -12.83 -15.48 -4.89
N ALA A 158 -12.53 -15.59 -6.19
CA ALA A 158 -12.50 -16.88 -6.89
C ALA A 158 -11.47 -17.83 -6.26
N ASN A 159 -10.29 -17.34 -5.91
CA ASN A 159 -9.25 -18.13 -5.27
C ASN A 159 -9.65 -18.61 -3.86
N LEU A 160 -10.49 -17.86 -3.13
CA LEU A 160 -11.01 -18.33 -1.84
C LEU A 160 -11.93 -19.56 -1.96
N PHE A 161 -12.65 -19.73 -3.08
CA PHE A 161 -13.48 -20.91 -3.33
C PHE A 161 -12.71 -22.05 -3.99
N LEU A 162 -11.78 -21.73 -4.88
CA LEU A 162 -11.02 -22.72 -5.66
C LEU A 162 -9.81 -23.27 -4.91
N GLY A 163 -9.15 -22.46 -4.08
CA GLY A 163 -8.00 -22.87 -3.28
C GLY A 163 -6.79 -23.35 -4.09
N ILE A 164 -6.61 -22.87 -5.33
CA ILE A 164 -5.56 -23.35 -6.23
C ILE A 164 -4.26 -22.56 -5.96
N PRO A 165 -3.15 -23.20 -5.54
CA PRO A 165 -1.89 -22.50 -5.24
C PRO A 165 -1.34 -21.69 -6.43
N ALA A 166 -1.36 -22.27 -7.64
CA ALA A 166 -0.92 -21.58 -8.85
C ALA A 166 -1.74 -20.29 -9.17
N LEU A 167 -3.02 -20.28 -8.80
CA LEU A 167 -3.86 -19.09 -8.95
C LEU A 167 -3.47 -18.02 -7.93
N ALA A 168 -3.15 -18.41 -6.69
CA ALA A 168 -2.67 -17.48 -5.66
C ALA A 168 -1.36 -16.77 -6.08
N LEU A 169 -0.40 -17.50 -6.63
CA LEU A 169 0.84 -16.93 -7.17
C LEU A 169 0.59 -15.95 -8.32
N THR A 170 -0.31 -16.31 -9.24
CA THR A 170 -0.72 -15.43 -10.36
C THR A 170 -1.35 -14.15 -9.85
N ILE A 171 -2.22 -14.24 -8.83
CA ILE A 171 -2.85 -13.10 -8.18
C ILE A 171 -1.79 -12.22 -7.51
N SER A 172 -0.84 -12.80 -6.79
CA SER A 172 0.27 -12.06 -6.18
C SER A 172 1.09 -11.31 -7.22
N ALA A 173 1.46 -11.95 -8.35
CA ALA A 173 2.16 -11.27 -9.43
C ALA A 173 1.32 -10.10 -10.01
N GLY A 174 0.01 -10.31 -10.14
CA GLY A 174 -0.95 -9.26 -10.52
C GLY A 174 -0.96 -8.08 -9.55
N PHE A 175 -0.95 -8.33 -8.24
CA PHE A 175 -0.89 -7.28 -7.21
C PHE A 175 0.45 -6.53 -7.19
N VAL A 176 1.57 -7.20 -7.49
CA VAL A 176 2.88 -6.51 -7.66
C VAL A 176 2.81 -5.52 -8.82
N LEU A 177 2.32 -5.95 -9.98
CA LEU A 177 2.16 -5.07 -11.14
C LEU A 177 1.17 -3.93 -10.87
N PHE A 178 0.03 -4.26 -10.28
CA PHE A 178 -1.01 -3.30 -9.93
C PHE A 178 -0.51 -2.25 -8.94
N GLY A 179 0.13 -2.67 -7.85
CA GLY A 179 0.73 -1.76 -6.87
C GLY A 179 1.81 -0.87 -7.50
N SER A 180 2.59 -1.41 -8.43
CA SER A 180 3.62 -0.64 -9.15
C SER A 180 3.01 0.48 -9.99
N LEU A 181 1.94 0.17 -10.74
CA LEU A 181 1.22 1.15 -11.55
C LEU A 181 0.46 2.16 -10.68
N MET A 182 -0.10 1.73 -9.54
CA MET A 182 -0.73 2.62 -8.56
C MET A 182 0.25 3.63 -7.98
N ILE A 183 1.48 3.21 -7.63
CA ILE A 183 2.54 4.14 -7.19
C ILE A 183 2.82 5.17 -8.27
N MET A 184 3.02 4.72 -9.51
CA MET A 184 3.30 5.62 -10.63
C MET A 184 2.16 6.63 -10.83
N TRP A 185 0.91 6.17 -10.82
CA TRP A 185 -0.28 7.00 -10.98
C TRP A 185 -0.44 8.00 -9.83
N GLN A 186 -0.28 7.57 -8.58
CA GLN A 186 -0.42 8.45 -7.41
C GLN A 186 0.69 9.50 -7.36
N VAL A 187 1.96 9.12 -7.56
CA VAL A 187 3.09 10.05 -7.59
C VAL A 187 2.89 11.09 -8.70
N ARG A 188 2.45 10.64 -9.87
CA ARG A 188 2.18 11.55 -10.99
C ARG A 188 1.00 12.48 -10.71
N THR A 189 -0.09 11.97 -10.12
CA THR A 189 -1.26 12.79 -9.75
C THR A 189 -0.89 13.90 -8.76
N VAL A 190 -0.02 13.61 -7.79
CA VAL A 190 0.52 14.62 -6.85
C VAL A 190 1.39 15.65 -7.58
N ILE A 191 2.23 15.24 -8.54
CA ILE A 191 3.07 16.15 -9.34
C ILE A 191 2.23 17.05 -10.25
N ASP A 192 1.21 16.49 -10.90
CA ASP A 192 0.33 17.23 -11.79
C ASP A 192 -0.57 18.20 -11.02
N GLY A 193 -0.74 18.00 -9.70
CA GLY A 193 -1.55 18.83 -8.81
C GLY A 193 -3.01 18.37 -8.71
N GLY A 194 -3.28 17.11 -9.03
CA GLY A 194 -4.60 16.50 -8.87
C GLY A 194 -4.90 16.02 -7.45
N GLU A 195 -3.88 15.94 -6.57
CA GLU A 195 -4.03 15.55 -5.16
C GLU A 195 -3.31 16.56 -4.26
N ASP A 196 -4.09 17.33 -3.50
CA ASP A 196 -3.57 18.36 -2.59
C ASP A 196 -3.32 17.84 -1.16
N SER A 197 -3.83 16.64 -0.84
CA SER A 197 -3.61 16.02 0.47
C SER A 197 -2.43 15.04 0.45
N HIS A 198 -1.37 15.41 1.17
CA HIS A 198 -0.26 14.51 1.46
C HIS A 198 -0.67 13.29 2.31
N ILE A 199 -1.78 13.35 3.05
CA ILE A 199 -2.29 12.23 3.87
C ILE A 199 -2.93 11.18 2.97
N SER A 200 -3.81 11.59 2.05
CA SER A 200 -4.46 10.68 1.10
C SER A 200 -3.43 10.08 0.14
N ALA A 201 -2.50 10.90 -0.35
CA ALA A 201 -1.38 10.41 -1.15
C ALA A 201 -0.52 9.39 -0.40
N ALA A 202 -0.18 9.64 0.88
CA ALA A 202 0.60 8.72 1.68
C ALA A 202 -0.16 7.41 1.95
N LEU A 203 -1.47 7.49 2.19
CA LEU A 203 -2.34 6.32 2.37
C LEU A 203 -2.32 5.43 1.12
N THR A 204 -2.55 5.99 -0.07
CA THR A 204 -2.56 5.22 -1.33
C THR A 204 -1.20 4.59 -1.62
N LEU A 205 -0.11 5.34 -1.42
CA LEU A 205 1.24 4.82 -1.59
C LEU A 205 1.54 3.70 -0.59
N PHE A 206 1.13 3.86 0.68
CA PHE A 206 1.29 2.83 1.70
C PHE A 206 0.54 1.54 1.35
N ILE A 207 -0.73 1.64 0.93
CA ILE A 207 -1.53 0.49 0.51
C ILE A 207 -0.87 -0.22 -0.68
N SER A 208 -0.36 0.54 -1.65
CA SER A 208 0.32 -0.01 -2.82
C SER A 208 1.60 -0.75 -2.44
N LEU A 209 2.40 -0.17 -1.55
CA LEU A 209 3.61 -0.77 -0.99
C LEU A 209 3.30 -2.04 -0.18
N TYR A 210 2.25 -2.00 0.63
CA TYR A 210 1.78 -3.15 1.39
C TYR A 210 1.40 -4.30 0.46
N ASN A 211 0.66 -4.02 -0.61
CA ASN A 211 0.25 -5.03 -1.59
C ASN A 211 1.44 -5.63 -2.34
N ILE A 212 2.42 -4.81 -2.74
CA ILE A 212 3.65 -5.32 -3.36
C ILE A 212 4.41 -6.20 -2.38
N PHE A 213 4.62 -5.73 -1.14
CA PHE A 213 5.36 -6.46 -0.13
C PHE A 213 4.71 -7.80 0.23
N SER A 214 3.40 -7.80 0.51
CA SER A 214 2.67 -9.03 0.83
C SER A 214 2.66 -10.02 -0.34
N SER A 215 2.56 -9.53 -1.57
CA SER A 215 2.59 -10.36 -2.77
C SER A 215 3.96 -10.93 -3.05
N LEU A 216 5.03 -10.13 -2.89
CA LEU A 216 6.40 -10.62 -3.02
C LEU A 216 6.74 -11.63 -1.94
N LEU A 217 6.28 -11.41 -0.70
CA LEU A 217 6.41 -12.39 0.36
C LEU A 217 5.72 -13.72 0.02
N ASN A 218 4.52 -13.66 -0.55
CA ASN A 218 3.81 -14.87 -0.96
C ASN A 218 4.57 -15.60 -2.07
N ILE A 219 5.05 -14.88 -3.08
CA ILE A 219 5.82 -15.46 -4.20
C ILE A 219 7.14 -16.07 -3.71
N LEU A 220 7.87 -15.39 -2.81
CA LEU A 220 9.18 -15.84 -2.34
C LEU A 220 9.10 -16.88 -1.22
N GLY A 221 7.95 -16.96 -0.53
CA GLY A 221 7.73 -17.91 0.56
C GLY A 221 7.12 -19.24 0.10
N GLU A 222 6.92 -19.43 -1.21
CA GLU A 222 6.33 -20.65 -1.77
C GLU A 222 7.37 -21.70 -2.21
N ASP A 223 8.66 -21.46 -1.93
CA ASP A 223 9.81 -22.37 -2.13
C ASP A 223 10.44 -22.79 -0.78
#